data_AF-W0T917-F1
#
_entry.id   AF-W0T917-F1
#
_cell.length_a   1.000
_cell.length_b   1.000
_cell.length_c   1.000
_cell.angle_alpha   90.00
_cell.angle_beta   90.00
_cell.angle_gamma   90.00
#
_symmetry.space_group_name_H-M   'P 1'
#
loop_
_entity.id
_entity.type
_entity.pdbx_description
1 polymer ?
#
loop_
_entity_poly.entity_id
_entity_poly.type
_entity_poly.pdbx_seq_one_letter_code
_entity_poly.pdbx_strand_id
1 'polypeptide(L)'
;MSTPVLNAYRIATIGFSGVLSLLFLSQLFFNLFRLSVLTRAIFGLVLSVLLGLLEFREVGQLDKYASFYYTYPGRGALFALLFGLLDYSGAFSIIVGVLLWPMIGAHAVLSVRPDLGEPAYFKTANIALSTGEDEGDIV
;
A
#
# COMPACT_ATOMS: atom_id res chain seq x y z
N MET A 1 -24.45 -1.20 -4.90
CA MET A 1 -23.93 -0.29 -5.95
C MET A 1 -22.42 -0.41 -5.97
N SER A 2 -21.85 -1.18 -6.90
CA SER A 2 -20.41 -1.16 -7.17
C SER A 2 -20.09 0.15 -7.89
N THR A 3 -19.66 1.16 -7.14
CA THR A 3 -19.34 2.48 -7.68
C THR A 3 -18.18 2.33 -8.68
N PRO A 4 -18.31 2.77 -9.96
CA PRO A 4 -17.24 2.68 -10.96
C PRO A 4 -15.92 3.30 -10.48
N VAL A 5 -16.02 4.26 -9.57
CA VAL A 5 -14.91 4.90 -8.85
C VAL A 5 -14.06 3.89 -8.06
N LEU A 6 -14.69 2.90 -7.40
CA LEU A 6 -13.98 1.89 -6.62
C LEU A 6 -13.20 0.92 -7.52
N ASN A 7 -13.77 0.55 -8.67
CA ASN A 7 -13.08 -0.27 -9.67
C ASN A 7 -11.91 0.49 -10.28
N ALA A 8 -12.08 1.77 -10.60
CA ALA A 8 -11.01 2.63 -11.11
C ALA A 8 -9.87 2.77 -10.07
N TYR A 9 -10.21 2.98 -8.80
CA TYR A 9 -9.25 2.99 -7.70
C TYR A 9 -8.46 1.67 -7.63
N ARG A 10 -9.16 0.54 -7.67
CA ARG A 10 -8.54 -0.79 -7.62
C ARG A 10 -7.53 -0.99 -8.75
N ILE A 11 -7.94 -0.66 -9.98
CA ILE A 11 -7.09 -0.78 -11.17
C ILE A 11 -5.87 0.13 -11.06
N ALA A 12 -6.04 1.37 -10.59
CA ALA A 12 -4.93 2.28 -10.37
C ALA A 12 -3.94 1.72 -9.35
N THR A 13 -4.43 1.24 -8.19
CA THR A 13 -3.57 0.66 -7.14
C THR A 13 -2.82 -0.57 -7.64
N ILE A 14 -3.47 -1.47 -8.38
CA ILE A 14 -2.82 -2.63 -9.01
C ILE A 14 -1.76 -2.18 -10.00
N GLY A 15 -2.08 -1.26 -10.91
CA GLY A 15 -1.14 -0.75 -11.90
C GLY A 15 0.11 -0.13 -11.26
N PHE A 16 -0.09 0.74 -10.27
CA PHE A 16 1.01 1.37 -9.54
C PHE A 16 1.84 0.38 -8.74
N SER A 17 1.20 -0.56 -8.04
CA SER A 17 1.92 -1.61 -7.29
C SER A 17 2.77 -2.50 -8.21
N GLY A 18 2.28 -2.80 -9.41
CA GLY A 18 3.03 -3.57 -10.42
C GLY A 18 4.23 -2.80 -10.96
N VAL A 19 4.04 -1.52 -11.31
CA VAL A 19 5.14 -0.64 -11.76
C VAL A 19 6.21 -0.49 -10.67
N LEU A 20 5.80 -0.32 -9.40
CA LEU A 20 6.73 -0.22 -8.27
C LEU A 20 7.48 -1.54 -8.05
N SER A 21 6.79 -2.68 -8.13
CA SER A 21 7.41 -4.00 -7.99
C SER A 21 8.49 -4.21 -9.06
N LEU A 22 8.21 -3.84 -10.32
CA LEU A 22 9.18 -3.89 -11.41
C LEU A 22 10.36 -2.93 -11.18
N LEU A 23 10.09 -1.73 -10.66
CA LEU A 23 11.15 -0.75 -10.36
C LEU A 23 12.08 -1.26 -9.26
N PHE A 24 11.55 -1.75 -8.14
CA PHE A 24 12.36 -2.29 -7.05
C PHE A 24 13.09 -3.58 -7.46
N LEU A 25 12.47 -4.41 -8.29
CA LEU A 25 13.14 -5.58 -8.87
C LEU A 25 14.32 -5.16 -9.74
N SER A 26 14.14 -4.14 -10.59
CA SER A 26 15.21 -3.54 -11.37
C SER A 26 16.33 -2.99 -10.47
N GLN A 27 15.99 -2.20 -9.45
CA GLN A 27 16.97 -1.68 -8.49
C GLN A 27 17.75 -2.81 -7.80
N LEU A 28 17.09 -3.91 -7.46
CA LEU A 28 17.70 -5.09 -6.84
C LEU A 28 18.74 -5.73 -7.77
N PHE A 29 18.42 -5.94 -9.05
CA PHE A 29 19.34 -6.54 -10.01
C PHE A 29 20.52 -5.62 -10.38
N PHE A 30 20.27 -4.33 -10.60
CA PHE A 30 21.33 -3.42 -11.05
C PHE A 30 22.25 -2.93 -9.92
N ASN A 31 21.85 -3.04 -8.65
CA ASN A 31 22.60 -2.54 -7.52
C ASN A 31 22.98 -3.61 -6.48
N LEU A 32 23.14 -4.86 -6.91
CA LEU A 32 23.49 -6.02 -6.05
C LEU A 32 24.66 -5.76 -5.08
N PHE A 33 25.67 -4.99 -5.52
CA PHE A 33 26.88 -4.73 -4.74
C PHE A 33 26.77 -3.54 -3.77
N ARG A 34 25.69 -2.75 -3.84
CA ARG A 34 25.44 -1.62 -2.94
C ARG A 34 24.46 -2.02 -1.86
N LEU A 35 24.96 -2.42 -0.69
CA LEU A 35 24.13 -2.89 0.44
C LEU A 35 23.00 -1.94 0.84
N SER A 36 23.23 -0.62 0.76
CA SER A 36 22.21 0.39 1.07
C SER A 36 21.05 0.41 0.06
N VAL A 37 21.34 0.18 -1.22
CA VAL A 37 20.31 0.13 -2.28
C VAL A 37 19.63 -1.24 -2.28
N LEU A 38 20.38 -2.30 -2.02
CA LEU A 38 19.86 -3.66 -1.92
C LEU A 38 18.80 -3.79 -0.82
N THR A 39 19.08 -3.28 0.38
CA THR A 39 18.12 -3.32 1.50
C THR A 39 16.84 -2.54 1.17
N ARG A 40 16.97 -1.32 0.65
CA ARG A 40 15.82 -0.53 0.16
C ARG A 40 15.02 -1.24 -0.92
N ALA A 41 15.70 -1.88 -1.87
CA ALA A 41 15.04 -2.62 -2.95
C ALA A 41 14.26 -3.83 -2.43
N ILE A 42 14.81 -4.60 -1.48
CA ILE A 42 14.11 -5.73 -0.87
C ILE A 42 12.86 -5.25 -0.11
N PHE A 43 13.00 -4.25 0.76
CA PHE A 43 11.86 -3.70 1.50
C PHE A 43 10.80 -3.11 0.57
N GLY A 44 11.21 -2.30 -0.40
CA GLY A 44 10.31 -1.70 -1.39
C GLY A 44 9.58 -2.75 -2.23
N LEU A 45 10.27 -3.84 -2.61
CA LEU A 45 9.68 -4.95 -3.37
C LEU A 45 8.65 -5.70 -2.53
N VAL A 46 8.97 -6.08 -1.29
CA VAL A 46 8.01 -6.78 -0.42
C VAL A 46 6.76 -5.93 -0.18
N LEU A 47 6.93 -4.65 0.15
CA LEU A 47 5.81 -3.74 0.41
C LEU A 47 4.95 -3.49 -0.83
N SER A 48 5.57 -3.29 -2.00
CA SER A 48 4.83 -3.06 -3.26
C SER A 48 4.08 -4.31 -3.74
N VAL A 49 4.69 -5.50 -3.60
CA VAL A 49 4.06 -6.77 -3.94
C VAL A 49 2.87 -7.06 -3.01
N LEU A 50 3.04 -6.86 -1.70
CA LEU A 50 1.92 -6.99 -0.75
C LEU A 50 0.77 -6.05 -1.12
N LEU A 51 1.07 -4.79 -1.43
CA LEU A 51 0.05 -3.81 -1.79
C LEU A 51 -0.77 -4.23 -3.02
N GLY A 52 -0.11 -4.83 -4.03
CA GLY A 52 -0.79 -5.39 -5.20
C GLY A 52 -1.58 -6.66 -4.89
N LEU A 53 -1.00 -7.58 -4.10
CA LEU A 53 -1.66 -8.84 -3.72
C LEU A 53 -2.95 -8.61 -2.94
N LEU A 54 -2.96 -7.62 -2.05
CA LEU A 54 -4.14 -7.28 -1.25
C LEU A 54 -5.33 -6.84 -2.11
N GLU A 55 -5.09 -6.35 -3.32
CA GLU A 55 -6.16 -6.01 -4.26
C GLU A 55 -6.81 -7.22 -4.91
N PHE A 56 -6.09 -8.33 -5.04
CA PHE A 56 -6.65 -9.56 -5.61
C PHE A 56 -7.27 -10.44 -4.53
N ARG A 57 -6.65 -10.52 -3.35
CA ARG A 57 -7.08 -11.39 -2.26
C ARG A 57 -6.70 -10.81 -0.91
N GLU A 58 -7.61 -10.95 0.06
CA GLU A 58 -7.30 -10.70 1.47
C GLU A 58 -6.26 -11.70 1.98
N VAL A 59 -5.13 -11.19 2.46
CA VAL A 59 -4.09 -11.99 3.10
C VAL A 59 -4.48 -12.21 4.56
N GLY A 60 -4.74 -13.46 4.94
CA GLY A 60 -5.11 -13.81 6.31
C GLY A 60 -4.03 -13.40 7.32
N GLN A 61 -4.45 -12.90 8.49
CA GLN A 61 -3.61 -12.39 9.58
C GLN A 61 -2.90 -11.06 9.32
N LEU A 62 -2.89 -10.53 8.09
CA LEU A 62 -2.24 -9.25 7.80
C LEU A 62 -3.04 -8.06 8.37
N ASP A 63 -4.35 -8.24 8.54
CA ASP A 63 -5.25 -7.32 9.25
C ASP A 63 -4.81 -7.08 10.70
N LYS A 64 -4.34 -8.11 11.40
CA LYS A 64 -3.91 -8.05 12.81
C LYS A 64 -2.58 -7.36 13.00
N TYR A 65 -1.63 -7.54 12.08
CA TYR A 65 -0.27 -7.04 12.24
C TYR A 65 0.02 -5.77 11.44
N ALA A 66 -0.74 -5.50 10.37
CA ALA A 66 -0.47 -4.42 9.43
C ALA A 66 -1.77 -3.77 8.92
N SER A 67 -2.62 -3.34 9.86
CA SER A 67 -3.90 -2.67 9.59
C SER A 67 -3.77 -1.43 8.70
N PHE A 68 -2.59 -0.81 8.64
CA PHE A 68 -2.31 0.34 7.75
C PHE A 68 -2.50 0.01 6.26
N TYR A 69 -2.38 -1.25 5.83
CA TYR A 69 -2.69 -1.64 4.44
C TYR A 69 -4.19 -1.58 4.11
N TYR A 70 -5.04 -1.58 5.13
CA TYR A 70 -6.49 -1.63 5.02
C TYR A 70 -7.15 -0.27 5.27
N THR A 71 -6.36 0.81 5.24
CA THR A 71 -6.86 2.17 5.42
C THR A 71 -6.35 3.07 4.29
N TYR A 72 -7.16 4.04 3.86
CA TYR A 72 -6.73 5.06 2.90
C TYR A 72 -5.48 5.84 3.35
N PRO A 73 -5.42 6.37 4.58
CA PRO A 73 -4.23 7.08 5.04
C PRO A 73 -2.99 6.18 5.15
N GLY A 74 -3.16 4.93 5.61
CA GLY A 74 -2.03 3.99 5.71
C GLY A 74 -1.46 3.59 4.35
N ARG A 75 -2.30 3.43 3.33
CA ARG A 75 -1.85 3.23 1.93
C ARG A 75 -1.16 4.47 1.36
N GLY A 76 -1.68 5.66 1.64
CA GLY A 76 -1.02 6.91 1.27
C GLY A 76 0.37 7.03 1.88
N ALA A 77 0.49 6.71 3.17
CA ALA A 77 1.78 6.66 3.87
C ALA A 77 2.72 5.59 3.31
N LEU A 78 2.19 4.42 2.90
CA LEU A 78 2.99 3.39 2.22
C LEU A 78 3.53 3.88 0.88
N PHE A 79 2.72 4.53 0.05
CA PHE A 79 3.21 5.11 -1.21
C PHE A 79 4.27 6.19 -0.97
N ALA A 80 4.13 7.00 0.08
CA ALA A 80 5.14 7.97 0.49
C ALA A 80 6.43 7.29 1.00
N LEU A 81 6.31 6.20 1.75
CA LEU A 81 7.44 5.40 2.18
C LEU A 81 8.16 4.79 0.97
N LEU A 82 7.43 4.17 0.05
CA LEU A 82 7.99 3.64 -1.20
C LEU A 82 8.71 4.74 -1.99
N PHE A 83 8.13 5.93 -2.10
CA PHE A 83 8.79 7.10 -2.70
C PHE A 83 10.14 7.44 -2.03
N GLY A 84 10.22 7.37 -0.71
CA GLY A 84 11.47 7.57 0.03
C GLY A 84 12.51 6.44 -0.13
N LEU A 85 12.06 5.22 -0.44
CA LEU A 85 12.94 4.07 -0.68
C LEU A 85 13.51 4.04 -2.11
N LEU A 86 12.95 4.79 -3.05
CA LEU A 86 13.43 4.85 -4.44
C LEU A 86 14.89 5.37 -4.49
N ASP A 87 15.72 4.64 -5.23
CA ASP A 87 17.00 5.14 -5.73
C ASP A 87 16.79 5.80 -7.10
N TYR A 88 17.15 7.09 -7.21
CA TYR A 88 16.94 7.93 -8.41
C TYR A 88 18.07 7.80 -9.44
N SER A 89 18.58 6.59 -9.64
CA SER A 89 19.73 6.34 -10.51
C SER A 89 19.42 6.33 -12.01
N GLY A 90 18.14 6.34 -12.42
CA GLY A 90 17.76 6.31 -13.83
C GLY A 90 16.45 7.03 -14.17
N ALA A 91 16.24 7.33 -15.46
CA ALA A 91 15.05 8.04 -15.95
C ALA A 91 13.74 7.35 -15.54
N PHE A 92 13.71 6.01 -15.56
CA PHE A 92 12.54 5.23 -15.13
C PHE A 92 12.18 5.49 -13.65
N SER A 93 13.16 5.52 -12.75
CA SER A 93 12.93 5.81 -11.32
C SER A 93 12.40 7.23 -11.09
N ILE A 94 12.86 8.21 -11.89
CA ILE A 94 12.40 9.60 -11.81
C ILE A 94 10.94 9.70 -12.27
N ILE A 95 10.60 9.07 -13.40
CA ILE A 95 9.23 9.07 -13.94
C ILE A 95 8.26 8.44 -12.92
N VAL A 96 8.62 7.28 -12.36
CA VAL A 96 7.79 6.62 -11.34
C VAL A 96 7.69 7.46 -10.07
N GLY A 97 8.79 8.12 -9.65
CA GLY A 97 8.79 9.07 -8.56
C GLY A 97 7.80 10.22 -8.75
N VAL A 98 7.75 10.81 -9.94
CA VAL A 98 6.78 11.87 -10.27
C VAL A 98 5.34 11.34 -10.26
N LEU A 99 5.10 10.12 -10.77
CA LEU A 99 3.78 9.50 -10.80
C LEU A 99 3.27 9.06 -9.41
N LEU A 100 4.15 8.88 -8.43
CA LEU A 100 3.77 8.54 -7.05
C LEU A 100 3.08 9.70 -6.33
N TRP A 101 3.48 10.94 -6.59
CA TRP A 101 2.91 12.16 -5.98
C TRP A 101 1.38 12.27 -6.11
N PRO A 102 0.78 12.15 -7.31
CA PRO A 102 -0.67 12.19 -7.43
C PRO A 102 -1.35 11.03 -6.71
N MET A 103 -0.72 9.85 -6.57
CA MET A 103 -1.31 8.75 -5.80
C MET A 103 -1.28 9.00 -4.29
N ILE A 104 -0.20 9.58 -3.76
CA ILE A 104 -0.13 9.99 -2.36
C ILE A 104 -1.23 11.04 -2.09
N GLY A 105 -1.36 12.03 -2.97
CA GLY A 105 -2.41 13.05 -2.89
C GLY A 105 -3.82 12.46 -2.99
N ALA A 106 -4.06 11.52 -3.91
CA ALA A 106 -5.36 10.85 -4.05
C ALA A 106 -5.76 10.10 -2.77
N HIS A 107 -4.82 9.40 -2.13
CA HIS A 107 -5.08 8.70 -0.86
C HIS A 107 -5.35 9.66 0.29
N ALA A 108 -4.65 10.81 0.33
CA ALA A 108 -4.94 11.86 1.31
C ALA A 108 -6.35 12.45 1.11
N VAL A 109 -6.78 12.70 -0.13
CA VAL A 109 -8.13 13.20 -0.42
C VAL A 109 -9.19 12.15 -0.09
N LEU A 110 -8.97 10.88 -0.43
CA LEU A 110 -9.87 9.78 -0.10
C LEU A 110 -10.04 9.61 1.42
N SER A 111 -8.98 9.86 2.21
CA SER A 111 -9.08 9.78 3.67
C SER A 111 -10.04 10.79 4.30
N VAL A 112 -10.29 11.92 3.64
CA VAL A 112 -11.18 12.99 4.13
C VAL A 112 -12.60 12.88 3.54
N ARG A 113 -12.82 11.96 2.59
CA ARG A 113 -14.08 11.77 1.86
C ARG A 113 -14.71 10.41 2.21
N PRO A 114 -15.38 10.27 3.37
CA PRO A 114 -16.05 9.02 3.75
C PRO A 114 -17.21 8.63 2.81
N ASP A 115 -17.70 9.57 2.00
CA ASP A 115 -18.77 9.37 1.00
C ASP A 115 -18.34 8.42 -0.13
N LEU A 116 -17.03 8.32 -0.39
CA LEU A 116 -16.45 7.41 -1.37
C LEU A 116 -16.24 6.07 -0.66
N GLY A 117 -17.29 5.23 -0.65
CA GLY A 117 -17.33 3.98 0.09
C GLY A 117 -16.06 3.14 -0.03
N GLU A 118 -15.68 2.52 1.09
CA GLU A 118 -14.45 1.74 1.22
C GLU A 118 -14.54 0.38 0.50
N PRO A 119 -13.40 -0.17 0.03
CA PRO A 119 -13.35 -1.55 -0.43
C PRO A 119 -13.85 -2.51 0.66
N ALA A 120 -14.55 -3.58 0.27
CA ALA A 120 -15.15 -4.53 1.24
C ALA A 120 -14.14 -5.10 2.24
N TYR A 121 -12.89 -5.28 1.82
CA TYR A 121 -11.79 -5.79 2.64
C TYR A 121 -11.27 -4.80 3.69
N PHE A 122 -11.58 -3.50 3.60
CA PHE A 122 -11.28 -2.52 4.66
C PHE A 122 -12.16 -2.75 5.90
N LYS A 123 -13.40 -3.24 5.71
CA LYS A 123 -14.40 -3.35 6.78
C LYS A 123 -14.05 -4.44 7.80
N THR A 124 -13.39 -5.50 7.39
CA THR A 124 -12.96 -6.59 8.30
C THR A 124 -11.89 -6.11 9.29
N ALA A 125 -11.04 -5.14 8.90
CA ALA A 125 -9.96 -4.64 9.74
C ALA A 125 -10.44 -3.69 10.86
N ASN A 126 -11.55 -2.97 10.67
CA ASN A 126 -12.13 -2.12 11.73
C ASN A 126 -12.76 -2.91 12.89
N ILE A 127 -12.99 -4.21 12.72
CA ILE A 127 -13.51 -5.09 13.79
C ILE A 127 -12.40 -5.47 14.77
N ALA A 128 -11.12 -5.46 14.36
CA ALA A 128 -10.01 -5.91 15.19
C ALA A 128 -9.55 -4.89 16.26
N LEU A 129 -10.07 -3.66 16.24
CA LEU A 129 -9.77 -2.60 17.21
C LEU A 129 -10.92 -2.33 18.19
N SER A 130 -12.06 -3.04 18.09
CA SER A 130 -12.97 -3.12 19.25
C SER A 130 -12.37 -4.11 20.22
N THR A 131 -11.60 -3.56 21.16
CA THR A 131 -11.46 -4.02 22.54
C THR A 131 -12.04 -5.42 22.81
N GLY A 132 -11.15 -6.39 22.98
CA GLY A 132 -11.38 -7.48 23.92
C GLY A 132 -11.28 -6.96 25.36
N GLU A 133 -12.08 -5.96 25.70
CA GLU A 133 -12.39 -5.54 27.07
C GLU A 133 -13.90 -5.72 27.22
N ASP A 134 -14.31 -6.51 28.21
CA ASP A 134 -15.69 -6.79 28.67
C ASP A 134 -16.33 -8.15 28.38
N GLU A 135 -15.57 -9.25 28.31
CA GLU A 135 -16.12 -10.56 28.72
C GLU A 135 -15.14 -11.32 29.64
N GLY A 136 -14.94 -10.74 30.83
CA GLY A 136 -14.39 -11.43 32.00
C GLY A 136 -15.35 -11.23 33.18
N ASP A 137 -16.00 -12.32 33.59
CA ASP A 137 -16.88 -12.52 34.74
C ASP A 137 -16.79 -11.53 35.91
N ILE A 138 -17.93 -10.93 36.27
CA ILE A 138 -18.45 -10.61 37.61
C ILE A 138 -19.94 -10.20 37.39
N VAL A 139 -20.99 -10.91 37.79
CA VAL A 139 -21.33 -11.81 38.92
C VAL A 139 -22.41 -12.82 38.49
#